data_AF-A0A318CQS2-F1
#
_entry.id   AF-A0A318CQS2-F1
#
_cell.length_a   1.000
_cell.length_b   1.000
_cell.length_c   1.000
_cell.angle_alpha   90.00
_cell.angle_beta   90.00
_cell.angle_gamma   90.00
#
_symmetry.space_group_name_H-M   'P 1'
#
loop_
_entity.id
_entity.type
_entity.pdbx_description
1 polymer ?
#
loop_
_entity_poly.entity_id
_entity_poly.type
_entity_poly.pdbx_seq_one_letter_code
_entity_poly.pdbx_strand_id
1 'polypeptide(L)'
;MTIDADNRLTRITYPDGSFYRFEYTPDGLMTAKIEPEANSFDHHFDYLGRLTDATDEEGGRWQFSRTVQENGDILYQKLTAEGNLTSYLDHMYSTGAYTSIITGPTGAETLFTQSADGLTATKSLPCGMDLSFKYDLDPEYKFKYIKEMTEILTQTTSRT
;
A
#
# COMPACT_ATOMS: atom_id res chain seq x y z
N MET A 1 0.66 2.03 30.97
CA MET A 1 1.39 2.37 29.72
C MET A 1 2.53 3.31 30.07
N THR A 2 3.61 3.25 29.30
CA THR A 2 4.80 4.09 29.47
C THR A 2 5.08 4.84 28.17
N ILE A 3 5.46 6.10 28.27
CA ILE A 3 5.87 6.96 27.15
C ILE A 3 7.30 7.45 27.38
N ASP A 4 8.00 7.82 26.32
CA ASP A 4 9.29 8.53 26.39
C ASP A 4 9.13 10.05 26.48
N ALA A 5 10.25 10.79 26.44
CA ALA A 5 10.28 12.25 26.52
C ALA A 5 9.64 12.95 25.32
N ASP A 6 9.52 12.26 24.18
CA ASP A 6 8.90 12.76 22.94
C ASP A 6 7.42 12.35 22.86
N ASN A 7 6.83 11.86 23.95
CA ASN A 7 5.46 11.35 24.07
C ASN A 7 5.15 10.13 23.18
N ARG A 8 6.17 9.33 22.82
CA ARG A 8 5.97 8.09 22.07
C ARG A 8 5.71 6.94 23.03
N LEU A 9 4.75 6.08 22.70
CA LEU A 9 4.39 4.90 23.50
C LEU A 9 5.51 3.87 23.47
N THR A 10 6.17 3.59 24.60
CA THR A 10 7.29 2.62 24.66
C THR A 10 6.92 1.29 25.29
N ARG A 11 5.84 1.24 26.10
CA ARG A 11 5.40 0.01 26.75
C ARG A 11 3.91 -0.02 27.09
N ILE A 12 3.27 -1.15 26.86
CA ILE A 12 1.96 -1.51 27.43
C ILE A 12 2.16 -2.73 28.31
N THR A 13 1.83 -2.65 29.59
CA THR A 13 1.89 -3.78 30.53
C THR A 13 0.48 -4.17 30.94
N TYR A 14 0.15 -5.45 30.81
CA TYR A 14 -1.13 -6.03 31.20
C TYR A 14 -1.15 -6.40 32.69
N PRO A 15 -2.34 -6.64 33.29
CA PRO A 15 -2.45 -7.00 34.70
C PRO A 15 -1.70 -8.26 35.13
N ASP A 16 -1.48 -9.20 34.20
CA ASP A 16 -0.71 -10.44 34.42
C ASP A 16 0.82 -10.24 34.35
N GLY A 17 1.27 -9.02 34.06
CA GLY A 17 2.68 -8.66 33.93
C GLY A 17 3.26 -8.84 32.53
N SER A 18 2.53 -9.47 31.60
CA SER A 18 2.89 -9.54 30.18
C SER A 18 2.91 -8.13 29.58
N PHE A 19 3.71 -7.90 28.52
CA PHE A 19 3.85 -6.55 27.98
C PHE A 19 4.21 -6.51 26.49
N TYR A 20 3.74 -5.47 25.81
CA TYR A 20 4.31 -5.02 24.54
C TYR A 20 5.39 -3.98 24.78
N ARG A 21 6.45 -4.01 23.96
CA ARG A 21 7.48 -2.95 23.89
C ARG A 21 7.55 -2.40 22.47
N PHE A 22 7.79 -1.10 22.36
CA PHE A 22 7.94 -0.42 21.09
C PHE A 22 9.25 0.38 21.08
N GLU A 23 9.97 0.31 19.97
CA GLU A 23 11.25 0.98 19.77
C GLU A 23 11.15 1.92 18.58
N TYR A 24 11.87 3.03 18.62
CA TYR A 24 11.76 4.12 17.65
C TYR A 24 13.13 4.68 17.27
N THR A 25 13.23 5.20 16.05
CA THR A 25 14.31 6.13 15.68
C THR A 25 14.16 7.47 16.43
N PRO A 26 15.21 8.31 16.48
CA PRO A 26 15.11 9.66 17.04
C PRO A 26 13.99 10.50 16.41
N ASP A 27 13.74 10.32 15.11
CA ASP A 27 12.70 11.02 14.35
C ASP A 27 11.28 10.44 14.59
N GLY A 28 11.15 9.41 15.43
CA GLY A 28 9.87 8.84 15.83
C GLY A 28 9.31 7.76 14.89
N LEU A 29 10.14 7.18 14.02
CA LEU A 29 9.75 6.03 13.20
C LEU A 29 9.88 4.75 14.03
N MET A 30 8.81 3.97 14.15
CA MET A 30 8.82 2.73 14.95
C MET A 30 9.68 1.66 14.28
N THR A 31 10.78 1.26 14.92
CA THR A 31 11.73 0.26 14.40
C THR A 31 11.41 -1.14 14.85
N ALA A 32 10.75 -1.32 15.99
CA ALA A 32 10.36 -2.65 16.47
C ALA A 32 9.06 -2.59 17.27
N LYS A 33 8.22 -3.61 17.10
CA LYS A 33 7.14 -3.98 18.01
C LYS A 33 7.46 -5.35 18.57
N ILE A 34 7.63 -5.44 19.87
CA ILE A 34 7.97 -6.67 20.57
C ILE A 34 6.78 -7.11 21.41
N GLU A 35 6.34 -8.34 21.18
CA GLU A 35 5.20 -8.97 21.84
C GLU A 35 5.62 -9.62 23.17
N PRO A 36 4.67 -9.95 24.06
CA PRO A 36 4.99 -10.57 25.35
C PRO A 36 5.83 -11.85 25.28
N GLU A 37 5.67 -12.61 24.20
CA GLU A 37 6.38 -13.85 23.90
C GLU A 37 7.81 -13.62 23.39
N ALA A 38 8.26 -12.36 23.34
CA ALA A 38 9.53 -11.90 22.77
C ALA A 38 9.63 -12.02 21.24
N ASN A 39 8.51 -12.25 20.55
CA ASN A 39 8.41 -12.11 19.10
C ASN A 39 8.59 -10.63 18.71
N SER A 40 9.31 -10.35 17.63
CA SER A 40 9.60 -9.00 17.16
C SER A 40 9.13 -8.80 15.73
N PHE A 41 8.47 -7.67 15.49
CA PHE A 41 8.19 -7.14 14.15
C PHE A 41 9.06 -5.91 13.93
N ASP A 42 10.10 -6.06 13.10
CA ASP A 42 11.09 -5.00 12.86
C ASP A 42 10.81 -4.25 11.56
N HIS A 43 11.13 -2.96 11.55
CA HIS A 43 10.92 -2.05 10.43
C HIS A 43 12.20 -1.28 10.14
N HIS A 44 12.57 -1.22 8.87
CA HIS A 44 13.73 -0.48 8.39
C HIS A 44 13.28 0.66 7.48
N PHE A 45 13.94 1.81 7.63
CA PHE A 45 13.62 3.02 6.90
C PHE A 45 14.85 3.55 6.17
N ASP A 46 14.64 4.18 5.03
CA ASP A 46 15.69 4.96 4.38
C ASP A 46 15.86 6.33 5.03
N TYR A 47 16.83 7.11 4.54
CA TYR A 47 17.14 8.45 5.04
C TYR A 47 16.01 9.48 4.85
N LEU A 48 15.00 9.16 4.04
CA LEU A 48 13.80 9.98 3.85
C LEU A 48 12.64 9.51 4.75
N GLY A 49 12.88 8.53 5.63
CA GLY A 49 11.89 7.97 6.54
C GLY A 49 10.88 7.02 5.86
N ARG A 50 11.19 6.52 4.66
CA ARG A 50 10.32 5.59 3.93
C ARG A 50 10.65 4.16 4.33
N LEU A 51 9.63 3.34 4.61
CA LEU A 51 9.80 1.92 4.92
C LEU A 51 10.46 1.19 3.73
N THR A 52 11.57 0.50 3.98
CA THR A 52 12.28 -0.32 2.97
C THR A 52 12.12 -1.80 3.25
N ASP A 53 12.05 -2.19 4.52
CA ASP A 53 11.93 -3.59 4.91
C ASP A 53 11.07 -3.72 6.17
N ALA A 54 10.27 -4.77 6.22
CA ALA A 54 9.63 -5.25 7.45
C ALA A 54 9.98 -6.72 7.63
N THR A 55 10.25 -7.14 8.86
CA THR A 55 10.51 -8.55 9.19
C THR A 55 9.65 -8.99 10.37
N ASP A 56 9.25 -10.26 10.36
CA ASP A 56 8.62 -10.93 11.50
C ASP A 56 9.60 -11.84 12.24
N GLU A 57 9.14 -12.41 13.35
CA GLU A 57 9.89 -13.33 14.19
C GLU A 57 10.22 -14.67 13.52
N GLU A 58 9.43 -15.07 12.51
CA GLU A 58 9.61 -16.33 11.77
C GLU A 58 10.65 -16.19 10.65
N GLY A 59 11.20 -14.99 10.47
CA GLY A 59 12.15 -14.66 9.41
C GLY A 59 11.49 -14.28 8.09
N GLY A 60 10.17 -14.12 8.06
CA GLY A 60 9.45 -13.51 6.98
C GLY A 60 9.93 -12.08 6.75
N ARG A 61 10.20 -11.73 5.49
CA ARG A 61 10.69 -10.41 5.09
C ARG A 61 9.84 -9.83 3.97
N TRP A 62 9.38 -8.60 4.15
CA TRP A 62 8.76 -7.80 3.11
C TRP A 62 9.69 -6.66 2.73
N GLN A 63 9.93 -6.50 1.44
CA GLN A 63 10.79 -5.43 0.92
C GLN A 63 9.96 -4.47 0.07
N PHE A 64 10.27 -3.19 0.22
CA PHE A 64 9.58 -2.09 -0.43
C PHE A 64 10.60 -1.20 -1.14
N SER A 65 10.33 -0.86 -2.39
CA SER A 65 11.15 0.08 -3.14
C SER A 65 10.29 1.13 -3.82
N ARG A 66 10.83 2.34 -3.95
CA ARG A 66 10.18 3.45 -4.65
C ARG A 66 11.19 4.25 -5.46
N THR A 67 11.04 4.22 -6.78
CA THR A 67 11.91 4.93 -7.74
C THR A 67 11.08 5.93 -8.52
N VAL A 68 11.60 7.16 -8.66
CA VAL A 68 11.02 8.18 -9.54
C VAL A 68 11.80 8.14 -10.85
N GLN A 69 11.10 7.96 -11.97
CA GLN A 69 11.67 7.94 -13.31
C GLN A 69 11.79 9.36 -13.87
N GLU A 70 12.63 9.53 -14.90
CA GLU A 70 12.88 10.86 -15.50
C GLU A 70 11.62 11.50 -16.11
N ASN A 71 10.67 10.68 -16.56
CA ASN A 71 9.39 11.14 -17.12
C ASN A 71 8.35 11.52 -16.03
N GLY A 72 8.71 11.39 -14.75
CA GLY A 72 7.82 11.65 -13.62
C GLY A 72 7.03 10.44 -13.13
N ASP A 73 7.15 9.28 -13.80
CA ASP A 73 6.50 8.05 -13.34
C ASP A 73 7.12 7.58 -12.03
N ILE A 74 6.31 6.95 -11.19
CA ILE A 74 6.75 6.37 -9.92
C ILE A 74 6.61 4.86 -10.03
N LEU A 75 7.75 4.15 -9.97
CA LEU A 75 7.76 2.71 -9.79
C LEU A 75 7.82 2.38 -8.30
N TYR A 76 6.77 1.75 -7.79
CA TYR A 76 6.72 1.18 -6.45
C TYR A 76 6.68 -0.34 -6.53
N GLN A 77 7.45 -1.03 -5.67
CA GLN A 77 7.48 -2.48 -5.65
C GLN A 77 7.37 -3.03 -4.23
N LYS A 78 6.71 -4.16 -4.10
CA LYS A 78 6.61 -4.96 -2.88
C LYS A 78 7.03 -6.40 -3.18
N LEU A 79 8.03 -6.90 -2.46
CA LEU A 79 8.42 -8.30 -2.47
C LEU A 79 8.06 -8.93 -1.12
N THR A 80 7.31 -10.04 -1.13
CA THR A 80 6.99 -10.79 0.10
C THR A 80 8.03 -11.87 0.40
N ALA A 81 7.94 -12.46 1.59
CA ALA A 81 8.81 -13.56 2.02
C ALA A 81 8.72 -14.78 1.11
N GLU A 82 7.54 -15.02 0.52
CA GLU A 82 7.29 -16.12 -0.43
C GLU A 82 7.81 -15.82 -1.85
N GLY A 83 8.49 -14.70 -2.06
CA GLY A 83 9.01 -14.30 -3.37
C GLY A 83 7.97 -13.70 -4.30
N ASN A 84 6.79 -13.33 -3.79
CA ASN A 84 5.75 -12.68 -4.59
C ASN A 84 6.10 -11.20 -4.80
N LEU A 85 6.48 -10.84 -6.03
CA LEU A 85 6.73 -9.47 -6.42
C LEU A 85 5.44 -8.84 -6.97
N THR A 86 5.04 -7.69 -6.45
CA THR A 86 4.01 -6.84 -7.04
C THR A 86 4.59 -5.47 -7.32
N SER A 87 4.38 -4.94 -8.53
CA SER A 87 4.82 -3.60 -8.92
C SER A 87 3.67 -2.72 -9.36
N TYR A 88 3.82 -1.43 -9.12
CA TYR A 88 2.89 -0.37 -9.46
C TYR A 88 3.68 0.67 -10.24
N LEU A 89 3.34 0.86 -11.51
CA LEU A 89 3.88 1.94 -12.32
C LEU A 89 2.84 3.05 -12.43
N ASP A 90 3.06 4.09 -11.63
CA ASP A 90 2.12 5.16 -11.41
C ASP A 90 2.47 6.39 -12.23
N HIS A 91 1.47 6.98 -12.88
CA HIS A 91 1.59 8.25 -13.59
C HIS A 91 0.50 9.21 -13.13
N MET A 92 0.91 10.43 -12.77
CA MET A 92 0.00 11.54 -12.47
C MET A 92 0.08 12.57 -13.59
N TYR A 93 -1.02 12.74 -14.32
CA TYR A 93 -1.10 13.73 -15.39
C TYR A 93 -1.25 15.13 -14.82
N SER A 94 -0.82 16.14 -15.58
CA SER A 94 -1.00 17.56 -15.22
C SER A 94 -2.47 17.98 -15.07
N THR A 95 -3.39 17.22 -15.67
CA THR A 95 -4.83 17.41 -15.51
C THR A 95 -5.34 16.97 -14.12
N GLY A 96 -4.54 16.22 -13.36
CA GLY A 96 -4.94 15.54 -12.13
C GLY A 96 -5.46 14.11 -12.34
N ALA A 97 -5.61 13.68 -13.60
CA ALA A 97 -5.94 12.29 -13.89
C ALA A 97 -4.76 11.38 -13.49
N TYR A 98 -5.06 10.12 -13.13
CA TYR A 98 -4.07 9.18 -12.65
C TYR A 98 -4.22 7.82 -13.32
N THR A 99 -3.09 7.17 -13.60
CA THR A 99 -3.05 5.79 -14.11
C THR A 99 -2.02 4.97 -13.34
N SER A 100 -2.30 3.68 -13.16
CA SER A 100 -1.35 2.73 -12.58
C SER A 100 -1.39 1.41 -13.36
N ILE A 101 -0.23 0.93 -13.79
CA ILE A 101 -0.07 -0.45 -14.25
C ILE A 101 0.36 -1.29 -13.06
N ILE A 102 -0.49 -2.21 -12.66
CA ILE A 102 -0.29 -3.09 -11.51
C ILE A 102 0.09 -4.47 -12.04
N THR A 103 1.35 -4.86 -11.85
CA THR A 103 1.84 -6.19 -12.26
C THR A 103 1.89 -7.09 -11.03
N GLY A 104 1.09 -8.15 -11.04
CA GLY A 104 1.07 -9.15 -9.97
C GLY A 104 2.24 -10.15 -10.06
N PRO A 105 2.35 -11.07 -9.08
CA PRO A 105 3.47 -12.03 -9.00
C PRO A 105 3.61 -12.96 -10.20
N THR A 106 2.53 -13.23 -10.92
CA THR A 106 2.53 -14.07 -12.13
C THR A 106 2.87 -13.29 -13.40
N GLY A 107 3.13 -11.98 -13.30
CA GLY A 107 3.29 -11.07 -14.44
C GLY A 107 1.96 -10.58 -15.04
N ALA A 108 0.82 -11.02 -14.51
CA ALA A 108 -0.48 -10.57 -14.95
C ALA A 108 -0.68 -9.08 -14.60
N GLU A 109 -1.15 -8.29 -15.57
CA GLU A 109 -1.28 -6.84 -15.44
C GLU A 109 -2.73 -6.39 -15.27
N THR A 110 -2.95 -5.46 -14.33
CA THR A 110 -4.18 -4.69 -14.20
C THR A 110 -3.90 -3.24 -14.53
N LEU A 111 -4.66 -2.66 -15.45
CA LEU A 111 -4.63 -1.22 -15.67
C LEU A 111 -5.69 -0.56 -14.80
N PHE A 112 -5.26 0.35 -13.93
CA PHE A 112 -6.14 1.22 -13.16
C PHE A 112 -6.09 2.63 -13.71
N THR A 113 -7.25 3.26 -13.87
CA THR A 113 -7.36 4.68 -14.22
C THR A 113 -8.27 5.41 -13.26
N GLN A 114 -8.01 6.70 -13.04
CA GLN A 114 -8.84 7.59 -12.25
C GLN A 114 -8.94 8.95 -12.94
N SER A 115 -10.15 9.51 -13.00
CA SER A 115 -10.40 10.86 -13.51
C SER A 115 -9.80 11.93 -12.60
N ALA A 116 -9.59 13.12 -13.16
CA ALA A 116 -8.97 14.25 -12.44
C ALA A 116 -9.73 14.72 -11.19
N ASP A 117 -11.05 14.61 -11.20
CA ASP A 117 -11.91 14.90 -10.05
C ASP A 117 -11.95 13.75 -9.02
N GLY A 118 -11.31 12.62 -9.34
CA GLY A 118 -11.35 11.40 -8.55
C GLY A 118 -12.71 10.71 -8.55
N LEU A 119 -13.73 11.17 -9.28
CA LEU A 119 -15.09 10.64 -9.19
C LEU A 119 -15.36 9.46 -10.13
N THR A 120 -14.48 9.17 -11.06
CA THR A 120 -14.55 7.99 -11.92
C THR A 120 -13.26 7.21 -11.82
N ALA A 121 -13.35 5.89 -11.76
CA ALA A 121 -12.19 5.01 -11.87
C ALA A 121 -12.53 3.75 -12.66
N THR A 122 -11.54 3.20 -13.37
CA THR A 122 -11.68 1.92 -14.07
C THR A 122 -10.57 0.96 -13.67
N LYS A 123 -10.86 -0.35 -13.77
CA LYS A 123 -9.89 -1.43 -13.65
C LYS A 123 -10.07 -2.41 -14.79
N SER A 124 -9.06 -2.56 -15.62
CA SER A 124 -9.00 -3.61 -16.64
C SER A 124 -8.18 -4.78 -16.09
N LEU A 125 -8.85 -5.89 -15.81
CA LEU A 125 -8.26 -7.06 -15.17
C LEU A 125 -7.65 -8.04 -16.19
N PRO A 126 -6.66 -8.85 -15.80
CA PRO A 126 -6.03 -9.84 -16.68
C PRO A 126 -6.99 -10.90 -17.23
N CYS A 127 -8.10 -11.15 -16.54
CA CYS A 127 -9.13 -12.10 -16.95
C CYS A 127 -10.06 -11.55 -18.07
N GLY A 128 -9.81 -10.36 -18.59
CA GLY A 128 -10.63 -9.70 -19.62
C GLY A 128 -11.87 -8.99 -19.09
N MET A 129 -11.99 -8.85 -17.77
CA MET A 129 -13.06 -8.11 -17.12
C MET A 129 -12.65 -6.65 -16.91
N ASP A 130 -13.53 -5.74 -17.31
CA ASP A 130 -13.42 -4.32 -17.02
C ASP A 130 -14.42 -3.93 -15.92
N LEU A 131 -13.91 -3.29 -14.87
CA LEU A 131 -14.70 -2.71 -13.80
C LEU A 131 -14.70 -1.19 -13.94
N SER A 132 -15.86 -0.56 -13.79
CA SER A 132 -16.02 0.89 -13.76
C SER A 132 -16.72 1.30 -12.47
N PHE A 133 -16.19 2.33 -11.81
CA PHE A 133 -16.69 2.88 -10.57
C PHE A 133 -16.99 4.36 -10.77
N LYS A 134 -18.21 4.78 -10.42
CA LYS A 134 -18.53 6.19 -10.23
C LYS A 134 -18.78 6.45 -8.76
N TYR A 135 -18.21 7.53 -8.29
CA TYR A 135 -18.31 7.96 -6.92
C TYR A 135 -19.11 9.25 -6.84
N ASP A 136 -19.72 9.45 -5.68
CA ASP A 136 -20.30 10.72 -5.28
C ASP A 136 -19.72 11.10 -3.90
N LEU A 137 -19.97 12.33 -3.50
CA LEU A 137 -19.58 12.82 -2.19
C LEU A 137 -20.81 12.87 -1.30
N ASP A 138 -20.69 12.34 -0.08
CA ASP A 138 -21.76 12.55 0.88
C ASP A 138 -21.96 14.06 1.12
N PRO A 139 -23.20 14.53 1.32
CA PRO A 139 -23.49 15.96 1.35
C PRO A 139 -22.92 16.67 2.58
N GLU A 140 -22.69 15.98 3.69
CA GLU A 140 -22.33 16.57 4.98
C GLU A 140 -20.81 16.59 5.20
N TYR A 141 -20.15 15.43 5.02
CA TYR A 141 -18.75 15.22 5.34
C TYR A 141 -17.84 15.17 4.11
N LYS A 142 -18.42 15.17 2.89
CA LYS A 142 -17.69 15.09 1.61
C LYS A 142 -16.81 13.85 1.48
N PHE A 143 -17.13 12.78 2.19
CA PHE A 143 -16.56 11.47 1.99
C PHE A 143 -17.06 10.84 0.70
N LYS A 144 -16.12 10.27 -0.03
CA LYS A 144 -16.36 9.60 -1.30
C LYS A 144 -17.00 8.22 -1.04
N TYR A 145 -18.09 7.93 -1.73
CA TYR A 145 -18.72 6.60 -1.71
C TYR A 145 -19.05 6.14 -3.14
N ILE A 146 -19.13 4.82 -3.34
CA ILE A 146 -19.47 4.25 -4.65
C ILE A 146 -20.96 4.48 -4.91
N LYS A 147 -21.26 5.27 -5.93
CA LYS A 147 -22.64 5.52 -6.40
C LYS A 147 -23.07 4.50 -7.44
N GLU A 148 -22.14 4.09 -8.31
CA GLU A 148 -22.40 3.13 -9.37
C GLU A 148 -21.16 2.27 -9.59
N MET A 149 -21.39 0.98 -9.83
CA MET A 149 -20.36 0.03 -10.25
C MET A 149 -20.89 -0.77 -11.43
N THR A 150 -20.09 -0.91 -12.48
CA THR A 150 -20.41 -1.71 -13.66
C THR A 150 -19.28 -2.69 -13.93
N GLU A 151 -19.64 -3.90 -14.34
CA GLU A 151 -18.70 -4.96 -14.72
C GLU A 151 -19.04 -5.40 -16.15
N ILE A 152 -18.04 -5.41 -17.03
CA ILE A 152 -18.20 -5.80 -18.43
C ILE A 152 -17.13 -6.84 -18.75
N LEU A 153 -17.55 -7.98 -19.30
CA LEU A 153 -16.62 -8.95 -19.86
C LEU A 153 -16.31 -8.53 -21.29
N THR A 154 -15.09 -8.07 -21.51
CA THR A 154 -14.63 -7.69 -22.84
C THR A 154 -14.23 -8.97 -23.57
N GLN A 155 -15.17 -9.53 -24.34
CA GLN A 155 -14.84 -10.66 -25.22
C GLN A 155 -13.81 -10.18 -26.24
N THR A 156 -12.55 -10.58 -26.05
CA THR A 156 -11.52 -10.42 -27.07
C THR A 156 -11.98 -11.19 -28.30
N THR A 157 -12.48 -10.47 -29.30
CA THR A 157 -12.77 -11.05 -30.60
C THR A 157 -11.42 -11.41 -31.19
N SER A 158 -11.03 -12.69 -31.13
CA SER A 158 -9.90 -13.22 -31.89
C SER A 158 -10.13 -12.87 -33.36
N ARG A 159 -9.38 -11.90 -33.87
CA ARG A 159 -9.22 -11.72 -35.31
C ARG A 159 -8.34 -12.87 -35.80
N THR A 160 -8.97 -13.76 -36.57
CA THR A 160 -8.40 -14.79 -37.42
C THR A 160 -7.39 -14.25 -38.42
#